data_AF-A0A5E8HEC8-F1
#
_entry.id   AF-A0A5E8HEC8-F1
#
_cell.length_a   1.000
_cell.length_b   1.000
_cell.length_c   1.000
_cell.angle_alpha   90.00
_cell.angle_beta   90.00
_cell.angle_gamma   90.00
#
_symmetry.space_group_name_H-M   'P 1'
#
loop_
_entity.id
_entity.type
_entity.pdbx_description
1 polymer ?
#
loop_
_entity_poly.entity_id
_entity_poly.type
_entity_poly.pdbx_seq_one_letter_code
_entity_poly.pdbx_strand_id
1 'polypeptide(L)'
;MNHSSIVMRSLFASAILLLAFSNCSKRKVKPVEPAMRFYFFQSNLELELIKETKLPGIAIGKVNAKDNVEITAYVEVTEKDTTFTYFQVNCPDRLKAQCEDGKAYFPSTSRVDTHYVAGLLDSGKAFVSEKAAGTIVGKTDYEVINSIRQWLLTPEKIKSIDLSKVNAGIFNIALALEFPKPDDRLKVVNELVLLPNLVGQTSPKDPRHAAVVKRFAALRETGKDGSGLILPEAESYLIENWKLQKDVMEKQLYSEFAVRANSYKGLVVQFNKFKNHYLIPEMLFQLIAKDGAYSAKGLPFQYLSLSDSSQSAMDIVKKFQTNFDPLSVVANGKLEFKENEGVFLHITQMDGSGNLGSDETLEVLSIIAEESGGSIGFRIKLKAGEVILTPLATTDYLLTSGQGFKEFLATIPKDYKEIFKTNPYEKAVVLVAAKFGEGGFNEEIGEMQYRLSTQDRYWMVYEIVRSHPNIKRDKESSGSFVTSYGSASDGTCFNDFQWRQPKGQFYVSGVYAGCNGESGETPKREEELCFEELGPDTIYITFPASDLRSDKPRIDIELQNESSVCQYINRLVFDSKKYKGESGGE
;
A
#
# COMPACT_ATOMS: atom_id res chain seq x y z
N MET A 1 -44.61 -62.52 -26.69
CA MET A 1 -43.48 -61.59 -26.94
C MET A 1 -43.80 -60.28 -26.23
N ASN A 2 -43.04 -59.92 -25.19
CA ASN A 2 -43.25 -58.67 -24.44
C ASN A 2 -41.91 -57.90 -24.39
N HIS A 3 -41.38 -57.56 -25.57
CA HIS A 3 -40.09 -56.88 -25.72
C HIS A 3 -40.13 -55.39 -25.32
N SER A 4 -41.32 -54.81 -25.14
CA SER A 4 -41.49 -53.38 -24.76
C SER A 4 -41.07 -53.09 -23.30
N SER A 5 -41.33 -54.01 -22.37
CA SER A 5 -41.09 -53.80 -20.93
C SER A 5 -39.60 -53.81 -20.55
N ILE A 6 -38.78 -54.59 -21.26
CA ILE A 6 -37.34 -54.73 -20.96
C ILE A 6 -36.55 -53.52 -21.49
N VAL A 7 -36.90 -53.02 -22.69
CA VAL A 7 -36.23 -51.85 -23.30
C VAL A 7 -36.52 -50.57 -22.51
N MET A 8 -37.74 -50.41 -21.99
CA MET A 8 -38.12 -49.22 -21.21
C MET A 8 -37.44 -49.18 -19.84
N ARG A 9 -37.25 -50.34 -19.18
CA ARG A 9 -36.48 -50.45 -17.93
C ARG A 9 -34.98 -50.21 -18.13
N SER A 10 -34.43 -50.65 -19.26
CA SER A 10 -33.04 -50.37 -19.65
C SER A 10 -32.81 -48.87 -19.90
N LEU A 11 -33.75 -48.18 -20.56
CA LEU A 11 -33.67 -46.73 -20.80
C LEU A 11 -33.80 -45.91 -19.51
N PHE A 12 -34.68 -46.29 -18.59
CA PHE A 12 -34.78 -45.66 -17.27
C PHE A 12 -33.52 -45.90 -16.42
N ALA A 13 -32.97 -47.11 -16.40
CA ALA A 13 -31.72 -47.39 -15.69
C ALA A 13 -30.53 -46.63 -16.30
N SER A 14 -30.50 -46.48 -17.63
CA SER A 14 -29.47 -45.71 -18.34
C SER A 14 -29.60 -44.21 -18.10
N ALA A 15 -30.82 -43.68 -18.03
CA ALA A 15 -31.09 -42.27 -17.71
C ALA A 15 -30.78 -41.95 -16.25
N ILE A 16 -31.06 -42.86 -15.31
CA ILE A 16 -30.66 -42.73 -13.91
C ILE A 16 -29.12 -42.83 -13.76
N LEU A 17 -28.46 -43.71 -14.51
CA LEU A 17 -26.99 -43.74 -14.57
C LEU A 17 -26.42 -42.45 -15.17
N LEU A 18 -26.97 -41.93 -16.27
CA LEU A 18 -26.54 -40.69 -16.91
C LEU A 18 -26.75 -39.46 -16.02
N LEU A 19 -27.85 -39.41 -15.24
CA LEU A 19 -28.10 -38.38 -14.22
C LEU A 19 -27.19 -38.54 -12.99
N ALA A 20 -26.80 -39.77 -12.64
CA ALA A 20 -25.83 -40.02 -11.58
C ALA A 20 -24.39 -39.63 -11.99
N PHE A 21 -24.06 -39.70 -13.29
CA PHE A 21 -22.76 -39.27 -13.83
C PHE A 21 -22.69 -37.78 -14.19
N SER A 22 -23.83 -37.07 -14.32
CA SER A 22 -23.85 -35.63 -14.62
C SER A 22 -23.56 -34.73 -13.41
N ASN A 23 -23.52 -35.29 -12.19
CA ASN A 23 -23.15 -34.58 -10.95
C ASN A 23 -21.76 -34.95 -10.41
N CYS A 24 -20.90 -35.58 -11.22
CA CYS A 24 -19.53 -35.86 -10.82
C CYS A 24 -18.71 -34.56 -10.76
N SER A 25 -18.45 -34.05 -9.55
CA SER A 25 -17.44 -33.02 -9.35
C SER A 25 -16.10 -33.53 -9.89
N LYS A 26 -15.48 -32.76 -10.78
CA LYS A 26 -14.17 -33.12 -11.33
C LYS A 26 -13.14 -32.79 -10.26
N ARG A 27 -12.69 -33.83 -9.55
CA ARG A 27 -11.60 -33.73 -8.56
C ARG A 27 -10.26 -34.00 -9.25
N LYS A 28 -9.36 -33.02 -9.24
CA LYS A 28 -7.98 -33.16 -9.73
C LYS A 28 -7.02 -33.06 -8.54
N VAL A 29 -6.31 -34.14 -8.27
CA VAL A 29 -5.27 -34.17 -7.22
C VAL A 29 -3.92 -34.08 -7.90
N LYS A 30 -3.10 -33.13 -7.48
CA LYS A 30 -1.75 -32.95 -7.99
C LYS A 30 -0.79 -33.08 -6.78
N PRO A 31 0.06 -34.12 -6.74
CA PRO A 31 0.99 -34.30 -5.64
C PRO A 31 2.00 -33.15 -5.59
N VAL A 32 2.44 -32.81 -4.39
CA VAL A 32 3.49 -31.81 -4.14
C VAL A 32 4.78 -32.56 -3.88
N GLU A 33 5.69 -32.53 -4.84
CA GLU A 33 7.02 -33.14 -4.75
C GLU A 33 8.10 -32.07 -5.00
N PRO A 34 9.01 -31.80 -4.05
CA PRO A 34 9.12 -32.40 -2.71
C PRO A 34 8.03 -31.93 -1.73
N ALA A 35 7.80 -32.69 -0.66
CA ALA A 35 6.82 -32.35 0.38
C ALA A 35 7.11 -30.95 0.99
N MET A 36 6.04 -30.17 1.18
CA MET A 36 6.09 -28.81 1.73
C MET A 36 5.58 -28.78 3.17
N ARG A 37 5.78 -27.65 3.85
CA ARG A 37 5.30 -27.42 5.22
C ARG A 37 4.47 -26.16 5.31
N PHE A 38 3.48 -26.17 6.19
CA PHE A 38 2.79 -24.95 6.56
C PHE A 38 3.64 -24.17 7.56
N TYR A 39 3.90 -22.91 7.25
CA TYR A 39 4.61 -21.97 8.10
C TYR A 39 3.62 -20.98 8.71
N PHE A 40 3.43 -21.07 10.02
CA PHE A 40 2.57 -20.15 10.77
C PHE A 40 3.26 -18.81 10.98
N PHE A 41 2.56 -17.72 10.69
CA PHE A 41 3.09 -16.36 10.84
C PHE A 41 3.35 -15.99 12.30
N GLN A 42 2.48 -16.45 13.21
CA GLN A 42 2.63 -16.31 14.65
C GLN A 42 2.27 -17.62 15.35
N SER A 43 2.86 -17.86 16.52
CA SER A 43 2.69 -19.12 17.25
C SER A 43 1.29 -19.37 17.80
N ASN A 44 0.50 -18.30 17.97
CA ASN A 44 -0.87 -18.32 18.47
C ASN A 44 -1.93 -18.43 17.37
N LEU A 45 -1.54 -18.32 16.08
CA LEU A 45 -2.49 -18.50 14.99
C LEU A 45 -2.84 -19.97 14.81
N GLU A 46 -4.10 -20.21 14.46
CA GLU A 46 -4.66 -21.53 14.28
C GLU A 46 -5.14 -21.72 12.85
N LEU A 47 -4.91 -22.91 12.30
CA LEU A 47 -5.38 -23.36 11.01
C LEU A 47 -6.45 -24.44 11.23
N GLU A 48 -7.66 -24.22 10.73
CA GLU A 48 -8.71 -25.22 10.77
C GLU A 48 -8.51 -26.28 9.68
N LEU A 49 -8.61 -27.55 10.06
CA LEU A 49 -8.55 -28.68 9.14
C LEU A 49 -9.95 -29.27 8.95
N ILE A 50 -10.24 -29.67 7.73
CA ILE A 50 -11.49 -30.33 7.32
C ILE A 50 -11.24 -31.77 6.85
N LYS A 51 -12.26 -32.61 7.01
CA LYS A 51 -12.21 -34.04 6.72
C LYS A 51 -12.19 -34.35 5.22
N GLU A 52 -12.98 -33.61 4.44
CA GLU A 52 -13.20 -33.86 3.01
C GLU A 52 -13.28 -32.55 2.22
N THR A 53 -12.96 -32.62 0.92
CA THR A 53 -13.01 -31.48 0.00
C THR A 53 -14.42 -31.33 -0.60
N LYS A 54 -15.41 -31.08 0.27
CA LYS A 54 -16.80 -30.76 -0.10
C LYS A 54 -17.24 -29.49 0.62
N LEU A 55 -18.24 -28.79 0.07
CA LEU A 55 -18.84 -27.61 0.70
C LEU A 55 -20.22 -27.92 1.29
N PRO A 56 -20.50 -27.54 2.55
CA PRO A 56 -19.54 -27.12 3.57
C PRO A 56 -18.70 -28.29 4.08
N GLY A 57 -17.40 -28.06 4.31
CA GLY A 57 -16.49 -29.10 4.81
C GLY A 57 -16.73 -29.40 6.29
N ILE A 58 -16.53 -30.65 6.71
CA ILE A 58 -16.64 -31.04 8.12
C ILE A 58 -15.32 -30.75 8.83
N ALA A 59 -15.31 -29.79 9.75
CA ALA A 59 -14.14 -29.49 10.56
C ALA A 59 -13.78 -30.68 11.46
N ILE A 60 -12.49 -31.06 11.46
CA ILE A 60 -11.95 -32.11 12.35
C ILE A 60 -11.23 -31.50 13.55
N GLY A 61 -10.73 -30.27 13.43
CA GLY A 61 -10.04 -29.57 14.51
C GLY A 61 -9.11 -28.49 14.00
N LYS A 62 -8.41 -27.82 14.91
CA LYS A 62 -7.48 -26.73 14.62
C LYS A 62 -6.04 -27.11 14.96
N VAL A 63 -5.10 -26.73 14.11
CA VAL A 63 -3.64 -26.92 14.26
C VAL A 63 -2.90 -25.59 14.44
N ASN A 64 -1.73 -25.58 15.07
CA ASN A 64 -0.91 -24.37 15.28
C ASN A 64 0.57 -24.65 15.01
N ALA A 65 1.43 -23.66 15.26
CA ALA A 65 2.87 -23.74 14.99
C ALA A 65 3.61 -24.91 15.67
N LYS A 66 3.03 -25.54 16.70
CA LYS A 66 3.62 -26.73 17.36
C LYS A 66 3.32 -28.02 16.61
N ASP A 67 2.31 -28.02 15.75
CA ASP A 67 1.94 -29.14 14.90
C ASP A 67 2.72 -29.04 13.59
N ASN A 68 3.59 -30.01 13.31
CA ASN A 68 4.28 -30.09 12.03
C ASN A 68 3.29 -30.45 10.92
N VAL A 69 2.70 -29.43 10.28
CA VAL A 69 1.73 -29.61 9.18
C VAL A 69 2.46 -29.79 7.86
N GLU A 70 2.56 -31.05 7.43
CA GLU A 70 3.19 -31.43 6.16
C GLU A 70 2.14 -31.51 5.04
N ILE A 71 2.42 -30.83 3.93
CA ILE A 71 1.54 -30.71 2.77
C ILE A 71 2.04 -31.65 1.68
N THR A 72 1.13 -32.49 1.19
CA THR A 72 1.45 -33.61 0.29
C THR A 72 0.80 -33.49 -1.09
N ALA A 73 -0.27 -32.71 -1.21
CA ALA A 73 -0.93 -32.47 -2.50
C ALA A 73 -1.75 -31.18 -2.48
N TYR A 74 -2.06 -30.67 -3.67
CA TYR A 74 -3.14 -29.71 -3.87
C TYR A 74 -4.29 -30.37 -4.64
N VAL A 75 -5.51 -30.04 -4.26
CA VAL A 75 -6.74 -30.65 -4.73
C VAL A 75 -7.63 -29.57 -5.29
N GLU A 76 -7.88 -29.64 -6.60
CA GLU A 76 -8.85 -28.80 -7.30
C GLU A 76 -10.17 -29.57 -7.39
N VAL A 77 -11.27 -28.95 -6.94
CA VAL A 77 -12.62 -29.51 -7.02
C VAL A 77 -13.48 -28.52 -7.79
N THR A 78 -13.96 -28.93 -8.97
CA THR A 78 -14.91 -28.13 -9.75
C THR A 78 -16.33 -28.57 -9.42
N GLU A 79 -17.11 -27.65 -8.85
CA GLU A 79 -18.55 -27.80 -8.59
C GLU A 79 -19.29 -26.75 -9.42
N LYS A 80 -20.18 -27.21 -10.31
CA LYS A 80 -20.83 -26.35 -11.33
C LYS A 80 -19.75 -25.61 -12.15
N ASP A 81 -19.70 -24.28 -12.06
CA ASP A 81 -18.77 -23.40 -12.79
C ASP A 81 -17.65 -22.82 -11.91
N THR A 82 -17.54 -23.25 -10.63
CA THR A 82 -16.53 -22.74 -9.70
C THR A 82 -15.51 -23.83 -9.35
N THR A 83 -14.22 -23.49 -9.42
CA THR A 83 -13.14 -24.39 -9.00
C THR A 83 -12.59 -23.96 -7.65
N PHE A 84 -12.73 -24.83 -6.66
CA PHE A 84 -12.20 -24.64 -5.31
C PHE A 84 -10.86 -25.35 -5.17
N THR A 85 -9.90 -24.69 -4.51
CA THR A 85 -8.57 -25.25 -4.24
C THR A 85 -8.39 -25.55 -2.76
N TYR A 86 -8.00 -26.78 -2.46
CA TYR A 86 -7.67 -27.28 -1.13
C TYR A 86 -6.24 -27.82 -1.08
N PHE A 87 -5.62 -27.79 0.09
CA PHE A 87 -4.32 -28.42 0.34
C PHE A 87 -4.52 -29.66 1.21
N GLN A 88 -3.96 -30.78 0.76
CA GLN A 88 -3.95 -32.04 1.50
C GLN A 88 -2.75 -32.07 2.44
N VAL A 89 -3.01 -32.41 3.71
CA VAL A 89 -1.98 -32.53 4.74
C VAL A 89 -1.95 -33.92 5.36
N ASN A 90 -0.78 -34.31 5.82
CA ASN A 90 -0.66 -35.46 6.73
C ASN A 90 -1.36 -35.11 8.04
N CYS A 91 -2.27 -35.97 8.49
CA CYS A 91 -3.03 -35.71 9.69
C CYS A 91 -2.11 -35.64 10.91
N PRO A 92 -2.09 -34.52 11.66
CA PRO A 92 -1.25 -34.38 12.85
C PRO A 92 -1.61 -35.42 13.90
N ASP A 93 -0.63 -35.85 14.69
CA ASP A 93 -0.78 -36.94 15.67
C ASP A 93 -1.99 -36.75 16.60
N ARG A 94 -2.26 -35.51 17.03
CA ARG A 94 -3.38 -35.19 17.93
C ARG A 94 -4.77 -35.30 17.29
N LEU A 95 -4.87 -35.24 15.96
CA LEU A 95 -6.13 -35.33 15.21
C LEU A 95 -6.29 -36.65 14.46
N LYS A 96 -5.33 -37.58 14.55
CA LYS A 96 -5.31 -38.85 13.80
C LYS A 96 -6.61 -39.64 13.87
N ALA A 97 -7.26 -39.67 15.03
CA ALA A 97 -8.52 -40.41 15.23
C ALA A 97 -9.73 -39.84 14.46
N GLN A 98 -9.63 -38.60 13.98
CA GLN A 98 -10.71 -37.88 13.28
C GLN A 98 -10.51 -37.83 11.76
N CYS A 99 -9.34 -38.26 11.28
CA CYS A 99 -8.97 -38.25 9.86
C CYS A 99 -9.30 -39.57 9.18
N GLU A 100 -9.84 -39.50 7.96
CA GLU A 100 -9.95 -40.66 7.08
C GLU A 100 -8.63 -40.87 6.32
N ASP A 101 -8.14 -42.11 6.29
CA ASP A 101 -6.88 -42.50 5.63
C ASP A 101 -5.65 -41.68 6.05
N GLY A 102 -5.67 -41.13 7.28
CA GLY A 102 -4.58 -40.31 7.82
C GLY A 102 -4.40 -38.96 7.12
N LYS A 103 -5.39 -38.48 6.37
CA LYS A 103 -5.35 -37.23 5.62
C LYS A 103 -6.35 -36.23 6.15
N ALA A 104 -6.00 -34.95 6.02
CA ALA A 104 -6.90 -33.83 6.24
C ALA A 104 -6.67 -32.77 5.16
N TYR A 105 -7.56 -31.78 5.11
CA TYR A 105 -7.50 -30.71 4.12
C TYR A 105 -7.68 -29.34 4.76
N PHE A 106 -7.24 -28.28 4.09
CA PHE A 106 -7.63 -26.91 4.41
C PHE A 106 -7.82 -26.12 3.11
N PRO A 107 -8.72 -25.13 3.07
CA PRO A 107 -8.97 -24.35 1.86
C PRO A 107 -7.80 -23.41 1.57
N SER A 108 -7.55 -23.13 0.30
CA SER A 108 -6.48 -22.21 -0.13
C SER A 108 -6.60 -20.80 0.45
N THR A 109 -7.80 -20.36 0.83
CA THR A 109 -8.06 -19.08 1.50
C THR A 109 -7.49 -18.99 2.92
N SER A 110 -7.13 -20.12 3.56
CA SER A 110 -6.54 -20.13 4.90
C SER A 110 -5.04 -19.78 4.92
N ARG A 111 -4.42 -19.57 3.75
CA ARG A 111 -3.02 -19.16 3.61
C ARG A 111 -2.90 -17.85 2.82
N VAL A 112 -1.78 -17.16 3.02
CA VAL A 112 -1.31 -16.11 2.10
C VAL A 112 -0.30 -16.71 1.13
N ASP A 113 -0.40 -16.35 -0.14
CA ASP A 113 0.58 -16.73 -1.15
C ASP A 113 1.89 -15.93 -1.02
N THR A 114 3.04 -16.59 -1.19
CA THR A 114 4.34 -15.95 -1.10
C THR A 114 4.53 -14.87 -2.17
N HIS A 115 3.94 -15.05 -3.36
CA HIS A 115 3.93 -14.04 -4.42
C HIS A 115 3.07 -12.84 -4.04
N TYR A 116 1.97 -13.05 -3.31
CA TYR A 116 1.15 -11.95 -2.80
C TYR A 116 1.92 -11.12 -1.78
N VAL A 117 2.64 -11.75 -0.85
CA VAL A 117 3.52 -11.03 0.09
C VAL A 117 4.57 -10.23 -0.66
N ALA A 118 5.25 -10.83 -1.64
CA ALA A 118 6.23 -10.13 -2.46
C ALA A 118 5.62 -8.90 -3.17
N GLY A 119 4.47 -9.06 -3.85
CA GLY A 119 3.79 -7.95 -4.51
C GLY A 119 3.33 -6.83 -3.56
N LEU A 120 2.94 -7.17 -2.32
CA LEU A 120 2.64 -6.17 -1.29
C LEU A 120 3.89 -5.39 -0.89
N LEU A 121 5.02 -6.07 -0.66
CA LEU A 121 6.26 -5.41 -0.27
C LEU A 121 6.84 -4.56 -1.39
N ASP A 122 6.82 -5.08 -2.62
CA ASP A 122 7.30 -4.37 -3.81
C ASP A 122 6.46 -3.12 -4.13
N SER A 123 5.24 -3.04 -3.60
CA SER A 123 4.38 -1.85 -3.67
C SER A 123 4.46 -0.94 -2.44
N GLY A 124 5.33 -1.24 -1.47
CA GLY A 124 5.55 -0.42 -0.27
C GLY A 124 4.42 -0.50 0.78
N LYS A 125 3.44 -1.40 0.60
CA LYS A 125 2.23 -1.46 1.43
C LYS A 125 2.46 -2.12 2.79
N ALA A 126 1.56 -1.86 3.74
CA ALA A 126 1.56 -2.57 5.02
C ALA A 126 1.19 -4.06 4.83
N PHE A 127 1.76 -4.92 5.66
CA PHE A 127 1.40 -6.34 5.71
C PHE A 127 0.49 -6.59 6.92
N VAL A 128 -0.70 -7.14 6.68
CA VAL A 128 -1.69 -7.47 7.72
C VAL A 128 -1.93 -8.97 7.71
N SER A 129 -1.49 -9.67 8.76
CA SER A 129 -1.57 -11.13 8.85
C SER A 129 -2.98 -11.66 9.17
N GLU A 130 -3.91 -10.82 9.62
CA GLU A 130 -5.23 -11.23 10.13
C GLU A 130 -6.09 -12.00 9.11
N LYS A 131 -5.77 -11.91 7.82
CA LYS A 131 -6.50 -12.62 6.75
C LYS A 131 -6.08 -14.08 6.57
N ALA A 132 -4.99 -14.56 7.19
CA ALA A 132 -4.60 -15.97 7.11
C ALA A 132 -3.69 -16.45 8.24
N ALA A 133 -3.68 -17.75 8.52
CA ALA A 133 -2.86 -18.33 9.59
C ALA A 133 -1.36 -18.42 9.25
N GLY A 134 -1.01 -18.43 7.96
CA GLY A 134 0.36 -18.68 7.51
C GLY A 134 0.51 -18.80 6.00
N THR A 135 1.60 -19.45 5.58
CA THR A 135 1.93 -19.73 4.17
C THR A 135 2.51 -21.13 4.00
N ILE A 136 2.80 -21.54 2.76
CA ILE A 136 3.37 -22.85 2.43
C ILE A 136 4.80 -22.66 1.96
N VAL A 137 5.74 -23.41 2.52
CA VAL A 137 7.17 -23.28 2.24
C VAL A 137 7.84 -24.63 2.08
N GLY A 138 8.98 -24.66 1.39
CA GLY A 138 9.83 -25.84 1.34
C GLY A 138 10.38 -26.20 2.73
N LYS A 139 10.74 -27.48 2.93
CA LYS A 139 11.28 -27.94 4.22
C LYS A 139 12.55 -27.18 4.63
N THR A 140 13.45 -26.91 3.68
CA THR A 140 14.68 -26.13 3.90
C THR A 140 14.37 -24.67 4.18
N ASP A 141 13.36 -24.11 3.51
CA ASP A 141 12.99 -22.70 3.65
C ASP A 141 12.45 -22.39 5.05
N TYR A 142 11.79 -23.34 5.71
CA TYR A 142 11.29 -23.18 7.08
C TYR A 142 12.39 -22.74 8.07
N GLU A 143 13.56 -23.39 8.01
CA GLU A 143 14.70 -23.09 8.88
C GLU A 143 15.38 -21.77 8.46
N VAL A 144 15.43 -21.51 7.16
CA VAL A 144 15.98 -20.27 6.58
C VAL A 144 15.17 -19.06 7.01
N ILE A 145 13.83 -19.10 6.94
CA ILE A 145 12.95 -17.99 7.36
C ILE A 145 13.21 -17.65 8.82
N ASN A 146 13.20 -18.64 9.72
CA ASN A 146 13.44 -18.41 11.14
C ASN A 146 14.83 -17.80 11.40
N SER A 147 15.85 -18.26 10.67
CA SER A 147 17.21 -17.71 10.77
C SER A 147 17.28 -16.25 10.31
N ILE A 148 16.63 -15.91 9.19
CA ILE A 148 16.54 -14.54 8.68
C ILE A 148 15.78 -13.64 9.66
N ARG A 149 14.63 -14.10 10.18
CA ARG A 149 13.84 -13.35 11.18
C ARG A 149 14.67 -13.00 12.40
N GLN A 150 15.40 -13.97 12.96
CA GLN A 150 16.28 -13.74 14.11
C GLN A 150 17.42 -12.77 13.79
N TRP A 151 18.01 -12.88 12.59
CA TRP A 151 19.05 -11.97 12.11
C TRP A 151 18.55 -10.54 11.93
N LEU A 152 17.35 -10.34 11.36
CA LEU A 152 16.78 -9.00 11.17
C LEU A 152 16.38 -8.36 12.52
N LEU A 153 15.86 -9.15 13.46
CA LEU A 153 15.45 -8.69 14.79
C LEU A 153 16.63 -8.35 15.69
N THR A 154 17.67 -9.19 15.71
CA THR A 154 18.82 -9.06 16.61
C THR A 154 20.17 -9.16 15.87
N PRO A 155 20.41 -8.30 14.86
CA PRO A 155 21.59 -8.37 14.00
C PRO A 155 22.90 -8.20 14.77
N GLU A 156 22.87 -7.59 15.95
CA GLU A 156 24.04 -7.40 16.82
C GLU A 156 24.49 -8.68 17.53
N LYS A 157 23.62 -9.71 17.59
CA LYS A 157 23.91 -11.00 18.24
C LYS A 157 24.29 -12.09 17.24
N ILE A 158 23.82 -11.97 16.00
CA ILE A 158 24.02 -12.97 14.96
C ILE A 158 25.33 -12.71 14.21
N LYS A 159 26.32 -13.58 14.43
CA LYS A 159 27.68 -13.47 13.88
C LYS A 159 27.85 -14.09 12.49
N SER A 160 26.89 -14.91 12.06
CA SER A 160 26.97 -15.62 10.78
C SER A 160 25.58 -15.68 10.15
N ILE A 161 25.51 -15.34 8.88
CA ILE A 161 24.32 -15.52 8.05
C ILE A 161 24.76 -15.73 6.59
N ASP A 162 24.17 -16.72 5.94
CA ASP A 162 24.39 -17.00 4.53
C ASP A 162 23.12 -16.66 3.74
N LEU A 163 23.24 -15.63 2.89
CA LEU A 163 22.16 -15.17 2.01
C LEU A 163 22.39 -15.59 0.56
N SER A 164 23.46 -16.33 0.24
CA SER A 164 23.89 -16.56 -1.14
C SER A 164 22.90 -17.42 -1.94
N LYS A 165 22.08 -18.23 -1.26
CA LYS A 165 21.06 -19.10 -1.86
C LYS A 165 19.63 -18.76 -1.40
N VAL A 166 19.45 -17.64 -0.72
CA VAL A 166 18.14 -17.25 -0.20
C VAL A 166 17.29 -16.68 -1.32
N ASN A 167 16.11 -17.26 -1.53
CA ASN A 167 15.11 -16.73 -2.45
C ASN A 167 14.49 -15.43 -1.90
N ALA A 168 14.28 -14.42 -2.74
CA ALA A 168 13.70 -13.14 -2.32
C ALA A 168 12.31 -13.26 -1.71
N GLY A 169 11.45 -14.18 -2.17
CA GLY A 169 10.14 -14.43 -1.57
C GLY A 169 10.24 -14.91 -0.11
N ILE A 170 11.20 -15.80 0.18
CA ILE A 170 11.49 -16.28 1.53
C ILE A 170 11.99 -15.14 2.43
N PHE A 171 12.89 -14.32 1.91
CA PHE A 171 13.37 -13.14 2.61
C PHE A 171 12.24 -12.14 2.88
N ASN A 172 11.38 -11.89 1.89
CA ASN A 172 10.25 -10.97 1.98
C ASN A 172 9.20 -11.44 2.99
N ILE A 173 8.96 -12.74 3.13
CA ILE A 173 8.12 -13.28 4.20
C ILE A 173 8.73 -12.93 5.57
N ALA A 174 10.02 -13.18 5.77
CA ALA A 174 10.69 -12.84 7.02
C ALA A 174 10.61 -11.33 7.32
N LEU A 175 10.88 -10.49 6.31
CA LEU A 175 10.83 -9.04 6.42
C LEU A 175 9.42 -8.52 6.72
N ALA A 176 8.39 -9.04 6.03
CA ALA A 176 6.99 -8.66 6.23
C ALA A 176 6.48 -8.99 7.64
N LEU A 177 6.93 -10.11 8.20
CA LEU A 177 6.51 -10.56 9.53
C LEU A 177 7.14 -9.76 10.65
N GLU A 178 8.43 -9.43 10.53
CA GLU A 178 9.14 -8.67 11.57
C GLU A 178 8.91 -7.15 11.46
N PHE A 179 8.70 -6.65 10.25
CA PHE A 179 8.49 -5.23 9.97
C PHE A 179 7.22 -5.05 9.12
N PRO A 180 6.02 -5.29 9.67
CA PRO A 180 4.77 -5.23 8.91
C PRO A 180 4.44 -3.82 8.42
N LYS A 181 4.89 -2.79 9.16
CA LYS A 181 4.67 -1.38 8.86
C LYS A 181 5.70 -0.85 7.85
N PRO A 182 5.30 -0.03 6.87
CA PRO A 182 6.21 0.54 5.88
C PRO A 182 7.38 1.32 6.49
N ASP A 183 7.13 2.24 7.43
CA ASP A 183 8.22 3.06 8.01
C ASP A 183 9.30 2.21 8.69
N ASP A 184 8.91 1.22 9.48
CA ASP A 184 9.84 0.32 10.18
C ASP A 184 10.65 -0.53 9.19
N ARG A 185 9.98 -1.01 8.13
CA ARG A 185 10.61 -1.77 7.05
C ARG A 185 11.58 -0.90 6.24
N LEU A 186 11.24 0.35 5.94
CA LEU A 186 12.10 1.28 5.21
C LEU A 186 13.44 1.45 5.93
N LYS A 187 13.45 1.53 7.26
CA LYS A 187 14.68 1.58 8.04
C LYS A 187 15.60 0.39 7.73
N VAL A 188 15.04 -0.80 7.78
CA VAL A 188 15.78 -2.05 7.60
C VAL A 188 16.26 -2.17 6.16
N VAL A 189 15.38 -1.92 5.18
CA VAL A 189 15.72 -1.97 3.76
C VAL A 189 16.83 -0.97 3.42
N ASN A 190 16.80 0.25 3.97
CA ASN A 190 17.86 1.24 3.78
C ASN A 190 19.22 0.79 4.32
N GLU A 191 19.25 -0.08 5.33
CA GLU A 191 20.50 -0.67 5.82
C GLU A 191 20.91 -1.91 5.00
N LEU A 192 19.95 -2.74 4.57
CA LEU A 192 20.18 -3.94 3.77
C LEU A 192 20.84 -3.61 2.42
N VAL A 193 20.39 -2.55 1.74
CA VAL A 193 20.98 -2.13 0.45
C VAL A 193 22.44 -1.68 0.57
N LEU A 194 22.90 -1.33 1.77
CA LEU A 194 24.29 -0.93 2.03
C LEU A 194 25.20 -2.12 2.24
N LEU A 195 24.66 -3.29 2.62
CA LEU A 195 25.47 -4.45 2.98
C LEU A 195 26.51 -4.81 1.91
N PRO A 196 26.19 -4.87 0.60
CA PRO A 196 27.19 -5.19 -0.43
C PRO A 196 28.43 -4.28 -0.40
N ASN A 197 28.25 -2.99 -0.09
CA ASN A 197 29.33 -2.02 -0.05
C ASN A 197 30.10 -2.04 1.28
N LEU A 198 29.50 -2.59 2.34
CA LEU A 198 30.07 -2.62 3.68
C LEU A 198 30.78 -3.94 4.01
N VAL A 199 30.61 -4.99 3.20
CA VAL A 199 31.35 -6.26 3.39
C VAL A 199 32.85 -5.98 3.34
N GLY A 200 33.57 -6.39 4.38
CA GLY A 200 35.02 -6.17 4.50
C GLY A 200 35.44 -4.77 4.93
N GLN A 201 34.50 -3.83 5.14
CA GLN A 201 34.81 -2.52 5.69
C GLN A 201 34.70 -2.51 7.22
N THR A 202 35.82 -2.32 7.92
CA THR A 202 35.87 -2.29 9.39
C THR A 202 35.73 -0.88 9.98
N SER A 203 36.02 0.16 9.20
CA SER A 203 35.94 1.57 9.62
C SER A 203 35.47 2.47 8.47
N PRO A 204 34.17 2.47 8.13
CA PRO A 204 33.62 3.39 7.14
C PRO A 204 33.86 4.85 7.54
N LYS A 205 34.11 5.73 6.55
CA LYS A 205 34.26 7.18 6.81
C LYS A 205 32.94 7.84 7.15
N ASP A 206 31.86 7.45 6.45
CA ASP A 206 30.52 7.94 6.74
C ASP A 206 30.04 7.42 8.11
N PRO A 207 29.73 8.30 9.09
CA PRO A 207 29.28 7.90 10.41
C PRO A 207 27.98 7.07 10.40
N ARG A 208 27.15 7.21 9.36
CA ARG A 208 25.92 6.41 9.19
C ARG A 208 26.24 5.00 8.73
N HIS A 209 27.21 4.82 7.83
CA HIS A 209 27.72 3.49 7.48
C HIS A 209 28.39 2.81 8.69
N ALA A 210 29.16 3.57 9.47
CA ALA A 210 29.75 3.05 10.71
C ALA A 210 28.68 2.58 11.71
N ALA A 211 27.53 3.25 11.78
CA ALA A 211 26.39 2.80 12.60
C ALA A 211 25.81 1.46 12.12
N VAL A 212 25.72 1.24 10.81
CA VAL A 212 25.27 -0.04 10.22
C VAL A 212 26.27 -1.15 10.50
N VAL A 213 27.57 -0.93 10.28
CA VAL A 213 28.63 -1.91 10.63
C VAL A 213 28.64 -2.22 12.13
N LYS A 214 28.31 -1.23 12.98
CA LYS A 214 28.18 -1.45 14.43
C LYS A 214 26.95 -2.33 14.76
N ARG A 215 25.85 -2.16 14.04
CA ARG A 215 24.58 -2.88 14.26
C ARG A 215 24.66 -4.33 13.78
N PHE A 216 25.22 -4.61 12.60
CA PHE A 216 25.29 -5.95 12.04
C PHE A 216 26.59 -6.66 12.43
N ALA A 217 26.51 -7.56 13.42
CA ALA A 217 27.70 -8.28 13.89
C ALA A 217 28.37 -9.13 12.81
N ALA A 218 27.58 -9.75 11.93
CA ALA A 218 28.08 -10.55 10.81
C ALA A 218 29.04 -9.77 9.87
N LEU A 219 28.86 -8.45 9.67
CA LEU A 219 29.78 -7.65 8.84
C LEU A 219 31.20 -7.58 9.42
N ARG A 220 31.32 -7.64 10.76
CA ARG A 220 32.61 -7.55 11.47
C ARG A 220 33.32 -8.90 11.60
N GLU A 221 32.62 -9.97 11.25
CA GLU A 221 33.14 -11.33 11.29
C GLU A 221 33.53 -11.85 9.90
N THR A 222 33.27 -11.07 8.83
CA THR A 222 33.67 -11.40 7.46
C THR A 222 35.18 -11.67 7.38
N GLY A 223 35.55 -12.83 6.81
CA GLY A 223 36.94 -13.28 6.69
C GLY A 223 37.42 -14.19 7.82
N LYS A 224 36.56 -14.53 8.79
CA LYS A 224 36.81 -15.56 9.81
C LYS A 224 36.09 -16.86 9.46
N ASP A 225 36.78 -17.99 9.58
CA ASP A 225 36.23 -19.30 9.22
C ASP A 225 34.90 -19.60 9.93
N GLY A 226 33.87 -19.96 9.15
CA GLY A 226 32.54 -20.32 9.67
C GLY A 226 31.71 -19.17 10.24
N SER A 227 32.10 -17.92 9.99
CA SER A 227 31.37 -16.74 10.43
C SER A 227 31.42 -15.62 9.39
N GLY A 228 30.57 -14.61 9.58
CA GLY A 228 30.47 -13.49 8.66
C GLY A 228 29.17 -13.45 7.86
N LEU A 229 29.05 -12.41 7.06
CA LEU A 229 27.97 -12.23 6.12
C LEU A 229 28.40 -12.76 4.74
N ILE A 230 27.70 -13.77 4.23
CA ILE A 230 27.84 -14.23 2.85
C ILE A 230 26.65 -13.67 2.07
N LEU A 231 26.96 -12.80 1.09
CA LEU A 231 25.95 -12.22 0.21
C LEU A 231 25.86 -13.01 -1.10
N PRO A 232 24.70 -12.99 -1.78
CA PRO A 232 24.62 -13.41 -3.17
C PRO A 232 25.41 -12.44 -4.07
N GLU A 233 25.56 -12.79 -5.35
CA GLU A 233 26.17 -11.91 -6.34
C GLU A 233 25.47 -10.54 -6.39
N ALA A 234 26.21 -9.48 -6.74
CA ALA A 234 25.74 -8.10 -6.65
C ALA A 234 24.50 -7.80 -7.53
N GLU A 235 24.34 -8.54 -8.62
CA GLU A 235 23.21 -8.48 -9.56
C GLU A 235 22.16 -9.58 -9.29
N SER A 236 22.19 -10.18 -8.11
CA SER A 236 21.18 -11.16 -7.75
C SER A 236 19.82 -10.51 -7.51
N TYR A 237 18.77 -11.26 -7.84
CA TYR A 237 17.38 -10.86 -7.64
C TYR A 237 17.08 -10.38 -6.20
N LEU A 238 17.75 -10.92 -5.19
CA LEU A 238 17.56 -10.49 -3.79
C LEU A 238 18.04 -9.04 -3.56
N ILE A 239 19.24 -8.70 -4.06
CA ILE A 239 19.80 -7.35 -3.91
C ILE A 239 19.01 -6.34 -4.74
N GLU A 240 18.62 -6.71 -5.96
CA GLU A 240 17.76 -5.88 -6.81
C GLU A 240 16.39 -5.64 -6.15
N ASN A 241 15.81 -6.67 -5.52
CA ASN A 241 14.55 -6.53 -4.81
C ASN A 241 14.66 -5.55 -3.62
N TRP A 242 15.75 -5.57 -2.86
CA TRP A 242 15.96 -4.57 -1.79
C TRP A 242 16.07 -3.15 -2.33
N LYS A 243 16.78 -2.95 -3.46
CA LYS A 243 16.89 -1.63 -4.11
C LYS A 243 15.53 -1.15 -4.61
N LEU A 244 14.75 -2.02 -5.26
CA LEU A 244 13.41 -1.70 -5.73
C LEU A 244 12.50 -1.30 -4.57
N GLN A 245 12.47 -2.09 -3.49
CA GLN A 245 11.66 -1.78 -2.30
C GLN A 245 12.07 -0.44 -1.69
N LYS A 246 13.38 -0.18 -1.54
CA LYS A 246 13.89 1.12 -1.08
C LYS A 246 13.33 2.25 -1.92
N ASP A 247 13.49 2.18 -3.24
CA ASP A 247 13.10 3.26 -4.15
C ASP A 247 11.60 3.53 -4.11
N VAL A 248 10.78 2.47 -4.06
CA VAL A 248 9.32 2.59 -3.95
C VAL A 248 8.92 3.25 -2.64
N MET A 249 9.46 2.78 -1.52
CA MET A 249 9.10 3.27 -0.18
C MET A 249 9.60 4.71 0.04
N GLU A 250 10.79 5.05 -0.44
CA GLU A 250 11.32 6.42 -0.39
C GLU A 250 10.48 7.36 -1.25
N LYS A 251 10.17 6.97 -2.49
CA LYS A 251 9.32 7.77 -3.38
C LYS A 251 7.94 8.02 -2.77
N GLN A 252 7.36 6.99 -2.18
CA GLN A 252 6.09 7.10 -1.47
C GLN A 252 6.20 8.10 -0.31
N LEU A 253 7.14 7.86 0.62
CA LEU A 253 7.39 8.74 1.77
C LEU A 253 7.54 10.21 1.36
N TYR A 254 8.37 10.51 0.36
CA TYR A 254 8.62 11.88 -0.08
C TYR A 254 7.40 12.51 -0.76
N SER A 255 6.59 11.73 -1.48
CA SER A 255 5.39 12.24 -2.13
C SER A 255 4.27 12.57 -1.15
N GLU A 256 4.20 11.85 -0.03
CA GLU A 256 3.10 11.95 0.94
C GLU A 256 3.47 12.73 2.20
N PHE A 257 4.76 13.01 2.46
CA PHE A 257 5.22 13.55 3.75
C PHE A 257 4.41 14.77 4.22
N ALA A 258 4.14 15.74 3.34
CA ALA A 258 3.38 16.94 3.68
C ALA A 258 1.95 16.63 4.18
N VAL A 259 1.33 15.54 3.76
CA VAL A 259 -0.05 15.20 4.18
C VAL A 259 -0.09 14.19 5.33
N ARG A 260 1.06 13.70 5.81
CA ARG A 260 1.14 12.74 6.95
C ARG A 260 0.75 13.34 8.30
N ALA A 261 0.57 14.66 8.39
CA ALA A 261 0.00 15.30 9.56
C ALA A 261 -0.75 16.60 9.20
N ASN A 262 -1.78 16.91 9.98
CA ASN A 262 -2.60 18.11 9.80
C ASN A 262 -2.02 19.39 10.45
N SER A 263 -0.79 19.33 10.98
CA SER A 263 -0.12 20.44 11.66
C SER A 263 1.40 20.36 11.48
N TYR A 264 2.08 21.51 11.51
CA TYR A 264 3.55 21.54 11.43
C TYR A 264 4.21 20.82 12.61
N LYS A 265 3.64 20.95 13.82
CA LYS A 265 4.05 20.14 14.97
C LYS A 265 3.99 18.64 14.70
N GLY A 266 2.90 18.17 14.09
CA GLY A 266 2.75 16.77 13.70
C GLY A 266 3.78 16.35 12.65
N LEU A 267 4.04 17.19 11.65
CA LEU A 267 5.06 16.93 10.64
C LEU A 267 6.48 16.91 11.21
N VAL A 268 6.78 17.76 12.19
CA VAL A 268 8.05 17.72 12.93
C VAL A 268 8.23 16.38 13.66
N VAL A 269 7.16 15.87 14.28
CA VAL A 269 7.17 14.53 14.87
C VAL A 269 7.42 13.46 13.80
N GLN A 270 6.75 13.55 12.65
CA GLN A 270 6.94 12.61 11.54
C GLN A 270 8.39 12.66 11.00
N PHE A 271 8.96 13.83 10.75
CA PHE A 271 10.35 14.00 10.32
C PHE A 271 11.32 13.31 11.29
N ASN A 272 11.15 13.58 12.59
CA ASN A 272 12.07 13.13 13.61
C ASN A 272 11.96 11.62 13.92
N LYS A 273 10.89 10.93 13.48
CA LYS A 273 10.84 9.45 13.49
C LYS A 273 11.98 8.86 12.64
N PHE A 274 12.33 9.52 11.53
CA PHE A 274 13.33 9.06 10.57
C PHE A 274 14.76 9.47 10.89
N LYS A 275 15.04 10.13 12.03
CA LYS A 275 16.37 10.69 12.37
C LYS A 275 17.55 9.69 12.32
N ASN A 276 17.26 8.40 12.43
CA ASN A 276 18.26 7.32 12.39
C ASN A 276 18.19 6.49 11.10
N HIS A 277 17.38 6.89 10.12
CA HIS A 277 17.29 6.21 8.84
C HIS A 277 18.37 6.77 7.94
N TYR A 278 19.05 5.89 7.20
CA TYR A 278 20.09 6.31 6.28
C TYR A 278 19.52 7.27 5.22
N LEU A 279 20.05 8.50 5.19
CA LEU A 279 19.77 9.60 4.24
C LEU A 279 18.34 10.17 4.21
N ILE A 280 17.36 9.54 4.87
CA ILE A 280 15.97 10.03 4.86
C ILE A 280 15.83 11.45 5.42
N PRO A 281 16.42 11.82 6.59
CA PRO A 281 16.34 13.19 7.10
C PRO A 281 16.92 14.23 6.14
N GLU A 282 18.03 13.91 5.49
CA GLU A 282 18.72 14.78 4.53
C GLU A 282 17.89 14.99 3.26
N MET A 283 17.29 13.92 2.72
CA MET A 283 16.41 14.00 1.56
C MET A 283 15.12 14.76 1.87
N LEU A 284 14.50 14.52 3.04
CA LEU A 284 13.33 15.28 3.48
C LEU A 284 13.67 16.75 3.71
N PHE A 285 14.82 17.05 4.30
CA PHE A 285 15.28 18.43 4.46
C PHE A 285 15.43 19.11 3.11
N GLN A 286 16.11 18.47 2.14
CA GLN A 286 16.27 19.04 0.80
C GLN A 286 14.93 19.26 0.10
N LEU A 287 13.96 18.36 0.29
CA LEU A 287 12.63 18.49 -0.28
C LEU A 287 11.83 19.64 0.36
N ILE A 288 11.83 19.72 1.68
CA ILE A 288 11.05 20.72 2.43
C ILE A 288 11.67 22.11 2.29
N ALA A 289 13.00 22.21 2.38
CA ALA A 289 13.70 23.50 2.37
C ALA A 289 13.99 24.05 0.98
N LYS A 290 13.68 23.28 -0.09
CA LYS A 290 13.79 23.74 -1.47
C LYS A 290 13.02 25.05 -1.67
N ASP A 291 13.70 26.05 -2.21
CA ASP A 291 13.20 27.41 -2.44
C ASP A 291 12.62 28.08 -1.17
N GLY A 292 12.96 27.56 0.01
CA GLY A 292 12.59 28.13 1.30
C GLY A 292 13.53 29.26 1.70
N ALA A 293 13.03 30.19 2.52
CA ALA A 293 13.83 31.23 3.15
C ALA A 293 13.88 31.02 4.66
N TYR A 294 15.08 30.98 5.21
CA TYR A 294 15.33 30.74 6.62
C TYR A 294 16.18 31.87 7.21
N SER A 295 15.83 32.34 8.41
CA SER A 295 16.79 33.00 9.29
C SER A 295 17.69 31.94 9.89
N ALA A 296 19.00 32.17 9.82
CA ALA A 296 20.02 31.25 10.30
C ALA A 296 20.69 31.79 11.56
N LYS A 297 21.03 30.88 12.48
CA LYS A 297 21.86 31.14 13.65
C LYS A 297 22.92 30.06 13.79
N GLY A 298 24.12 30.43 14.26
CA GLY A 298 25.21 29.50 14.57
C GLY A 298 26.36 29.49 13.55
N LEU A 299 26.22 30.18 12.42
CA LEU A 299 27.24 30.39 11.39
C LEU A 299 27.27 31.88 10.98
N PRO A 300 28.29 32.34 10.22
CA PRO A 300 28.47 33.77 9.91
C PRO A 300 27.37 34.39 9.03
N PHE A 301 26.54 33.59 8.35
CA PHE A 301 25.39 34.07 7.58
C PHE A 301 24.13 34.20 8.44
N GLN A 302 23.34 35.25 8.18
CA GLN A 302 22.09 35.53 8.90
C GLN A 302 20.87 34.89 8.22
N TYR A 303 20.99 34.56 6.93
CA TYR A 303 19.91 33.97 6.15
C TYR A 303 20.42 32.82 5.30
N LEU A 304 19.56 31.85 5.05
CA LEU A 304 19.86 30.70 4.20
C LEU A 304 18.65 30.35 3.32
N SER A 305 18.92 30.03 2.06
CA SER A 305 17.97 29.45 1.12
C SER A 305 18.61 28.30 0.38
N LEU A 306 17.84 27.26 0.05
CA LEU A 306 18.28 26.17 -0.81
C LEU A 306 17.68 26.41 -2.20
N SER A 307 18.44 27.05 -3.08
CA SER A 307 17.97 27.46 -4.40
C SER A 307 19.00 27.17 -5.49
N ASP A 308 18.59 27.30 -6.75
CA ASP A 308 19.42 26.98 -7.91
C ASP A 308 20.64 27.91 -8.05
N SER A 309 20.61 29.11 -7.46
CA SER A 309 21.71 30.07 -7.53
C SER A 309 21.75 31.02 -6.33
N SER A 310 22.91 31.60 -6.04
CA SER A 310 23.04 32.60 -4.97
C SER A 310 22.18 33.84 -5.18
N GLN A 311 21.93 34.22 -6.44
CA GLN A 311 21.01 35.32 -6.75
C GLN A 311 19.56 34.96 -6.42
N SER A 312 19.13 33.75 -6.79
CA SER A 312 17.79 33.24 -6.44
C SER A 312 17.61 33.19 -4.93
N ALA A 313 18.60 32.71 -4.17
CA ALA A 313 18.58 32.72 -2.72
C ALA A 313 18.36 34.13 -2.15
N MET A 314 19.10 35.11 -2.66
CA MET A 314 18.97 36.52 -2.28
C MET A 314 17.57 37.06 -2.55
N ASP A 315 17.03 36.82 -3.75
CA ASP A 315 15.71 37.31 -4.16
C ASP A 315 14.59 36.70 -3.31
N ILE A 316 14.67 35.39 -3.00
CA ILE A 316 13.71 34.70 -2.13
C ILE A 316 13.77 35.30 -0.72
N VAL A 317 14.96 35.50 -0.14
CA VAL A 317 15.09 36.07 1.21
C VAL A 317 14.55 37.52 1.24
N LYS A 318 14.90 38.35 0.26
CA LYS A 318 14.42 39.74 0.16
C LYS A 318 12.90 39.84 0.02
N LYS A 319 12.26 38.87 -0.64
CA LYS A 319 10.80 38.78 -0.76
C LYS A 319 10.12 38.63 0.61
N PHE A 320 10.73 37.90 1.55
CA PHE A 320 10.12 37.57 2.84
C PHE A 320 10.66 38.40 4.01
N GLN A 321 11.79 39.09 3.85
CA GLN A 321 12.32 40.02 4.85
C GLN A 321 12.11 41.48 4.41
N THR A 322 11.00 42.07 4.85
CA THR A 322 10.58 43.43 4.44
C THR A 322 11.55 44.54 4.86
N ASN A 323 12.34 44.32 5.91
CA ASN A 323 13.40 45.22 6.37
C ASN A 323 14.78 44.57 6.20
N PHE A 324 15.07 44.09 4.99
CA PHE A 324 16.34 43.43 4.68
C PHE A 324 17.52 44.41 4.83
N ASP A 325 18.46 44.10 5.71
CA ASP A 325 19.68 44.88 5.91
C ASP A 325 20.69 44.55 4.80
N PRO A 326 21.13 45.53 3.99
CA PRO A 326 22.13 45.32 2.94
C PRO A 326 23.48 44.80 3.43
N LEU A 327 23.77 44.91 4.74
CA LEU A 327 24.97 44.34 5.37
C LEU A 327 24.82 42.88 5.78
N SER A 328 23.61 42.31 5.69
CA SER A 328 23.38 40.90 5.98
C SER A 328 23.99 40.00 4.93
N VAL A 329 24.45 38.83 5.37
CA VAL A 329 24.97 37.76 4.53
C VAL A 329 23.89 36.70 4.32
N VAL A 330 23.64 36.39 3.05
CA VAL A 330 22.71 35.35 2.60
C VAL A 330 23.53 34.17 2.08
N ALA A 331 23.26 32.99 2.61
CA ALA A 331 23.82 31.73 2.14
C ALA A 331 22.87 31.03 1.16
N ASN A 332 23.42 30.56 0.04
CA ASN A 332 22.81 29.53 -0.77
C ASN A 332 23.36 28.16 -0.36
N GLY A 333 22.50 27.29 0.14
CA GLY A 333 22.86 25.95 0.58
C GLY A 333 22.57 24.89 -0.48
N LYS A 334 23.39 23.85 -0.54
CA LYS A 334 23.13 22.62 -1.30
C LYS A 334 23.67 21.41 -0.55
N LEU A 335 22.86 20.36 -0.43
CA LEU A 335 23.36 19.07 0.06
C LEU A 335 24.06 18.31 -1.06
N GLU A 336 25.26 17.82 -0.76
CA GLU A 336 26.05 16.93 -1.60
C GLU A 336 26.18 15.57 -0.92
N PHE A 337 25.77 14.52 -1.64
CA PHE A 337 25.87 13.13 -1.19
C PHE A 337 27.12 12.52 -1.81
N LYS A 338 28.14 12.28 -1.00
CA LYS A 338 29.38 11.64 -1.46
C LYS A 338 29.39 10.20 -1.00
N GLU A 339 29.32 9.30 -1.98
CA GLU A 339 29.31 7.86 -1.72
C GLU A 339 30.48 7.46 -0.82
N ASN A 340 30.20 6.72 0.26
CA ASN A 340 31.17 6.26 1.27
C ASN A 340 31.88 7.36 2.09
N GLU A 341 31.70 8.64 1.79
CA GLU A 341 32.34 9.74 2.53
C GLU A 341 31.38 10.44 3.49
N GLY A 342 30.14 10.67 3.10
CA GLY A 342 29.18 11.38 3.94
C GLY A 342 28.23 12.29 3.16
N VAL A 343 27.50 13.13 3.91
CA VAL A 343 26.70 14.22 3.36
C VAL A 343 27.36 15.52 3.77
N PHE A 344 27.45 16.45 2.82
CA PHE A 344 28.06 17.75 3.01
C PHE A 344 27.07 18.83 2.64
N LEU A 345 27.01 19.90 3.44
CA LEU A 345 26.31 21.12 3.12
C LEU A 345 27.33 22.06 2.45
N HIS A 346 27.20 22.21 1.14
CA HIS A 346 27.92 23.23 0.39
C HIS A 346 27.19 24.55 0.52
N ILE A 347 27.92 25.61 0.85
CA ILE A 347 27.39 26.94 1.17
C ILE A 347 28.15 27.96 0.35
N THR A 348 27.43 28.71 -0.48
CA THR A 348 27.94 29.91 -1.14
C THR A 348 27.32 31.14 -0.49
N GLN A 349 28.14 32.07 -0.02
CA GLN A 349 27.68 33.28 0.66
C GLN A 349 27.63 34.46 -0.31
N MET A 350 26.67 35.35 -0.09
CA MET A 350 26.51 36.61 -0.81
C MET A 350 26.12 37.71 0.18
N ASP A 351 26.73 38.89 0.08
CA ASP A 351 26.30 40.04 0.86
C ASP A 351 24.96 40.62 0.34
N GLY A 352 24.29 41.43 1.15
CA GLY A 352 22.99 42.02 0.76
C GLY A 352 23.03 42.93 -0.47
N SER A 353 24.22 43.31 -0.92
CA SER A 353 24.48 44.10 -2.13
C SER A 353 24.68 43.23 -3.38
N GLY A 354 24.76 41.91 -3.24
CA GLY A 354 24.90 40.96 -4.34
C GLY A 354 26.34 40.53 -4.64
N ASN A 355 27.31 40.90 -3.80
CA ASN A 355 28.70 40.47 -4.00
C ASN A 355 28.90 39.06 -3.43
N LEU A 356 29.53 38.20 -4.21
CA LEU A 356 29.90 36.86 -3.76
C LEU A 356 30.94 36.94 -2.64
N GLY A 357 30.68 36.21 -1.57
CA GLY A 357 31.55 36.05 -0.42
C GLY A 357 32.34 34.75 -0.49
N SER A 358 32.35 34.00 0.61
CA SER A 358 33.06 32.73 0.74
C SER A 358 32.23 31.53 0.29
N ASP A 359 32.93 30.50 -0.17
CA ASP A 359 32.41 29.15 -0.37
C ASP A 359 32.93 28.22 0.72
N GLU A 360 32.03 27.47 1.35
CA GLU A 360 32.35 26.52 2.41
C GLU A 360 31.65 25.18 2.17
N THR A 361 32.28 24.09 2.60
CA THR A 361 31.69 22.76 2.56
C THR A 361 31.80 22.14 3.95
N LEU A 362 30.65 21.89 4.58
CA LEU A 362 30.56 21.45 5.98
C LEU A 362 29.95 20.05 6.07
N GLU A 363 30.64 19.13 6.73
CA GLU A 363 30.14 17.76 6.96
C GLU A 363 28.89 17.77 7.85
N VAL A 364 27.81 17.17 7.37
CA VAL A 364 26.52 17.05 8.07
C VAL A 364 26.51 15.76 8.89
N LEU A 365 26.30 15.90 10.20
CA LEU A 365 26.24 14.77 11.13
C LEU A 365 24.79 14.32 11.39
N SER A 366 23.86 15.27 11.47
CA SER A 366 22.43 14.97 11.64
C SER A 366 21.58 16.21 11.36
N ILE A 367 20.36 15.98 10.88
CA ILE A 367 19.32 17.02 10.75
C ILE A 367 18.12 16.60 11.60
N ILE A 368 17.62 17.53 12.41
CA ILE A 368 16.34 17.37 13.11
C ILE A 368 15.42 18.53 12.75
N ALA A 369 14.11 18.28 12.76
CA ALA A 369 13.10 19.31 12.55
C ALA A 369 12.61 19.86 13.89
N GLU A 370 12.20 21.13 13.90
CA GLU A 370 11.59 21.82 15.04
C GLU A 370 10.42 22.69 14.56
N GLU A 371 9.36 22.82 15.35
CA GLU A 371 8.29 23.78 15.05
C GLU A 371 8.80 25.18 15.39
N SER A 372 8.89 26.06 14.39
CA SER A 372 9.40 27.41 14.58
C SER A 372 8.87 28.35 13.51
N GLY A 373 8.72 29.65 13.83
CA GLY A 373 8.24 30.65 12.87
C GLY A 373 6.84 30.37 12.28
N GLY A 374 6.02 29.56 12.95
CA GLY A 374 4.72 29.13 12.41
C GLY A 374 4.80 28.09 11.29
N SER A 375 5.97 27.46 11.08
CA SER A 375 6.22 26.42 10.08
C SER A 375 7.26 25.40 10.61
N ILE A 376 7.92 24.67 9.71
CA ILE A 376 8.98 23.71 10.05
C ILE A 376 10.36 24.39 9.90
N GLY A 377 11.10 24.46 11.01
CA GLY A 377 12.52 24.81 11.03
C GLY A 377 13.40 23.60 11.26
N PHE A 378 14.71 23.81 11.20
CA PHE A 378 15.70 22.74 11.28
C PHE A 378 16.86 23.08 12.20
N ARG A 379 17.35 22.08 12.91
CA ARG A 379 18.63 22.13 13.61
C ARG A 379 19.57 21.14 12.92
N ILE A 380 20.61 21.67 12.30
CA ILE A 380 21.59 20.92 11.53
C ILE A 380 22.88 20.85 12.35
N LYS A 381 23.23 19.66 12.79
CA LYS A 381 24.50 19.41 13.45
C LYS A 381 25.56 19.18 12.38
N LEU A 382 26.55 20.06 12.34
CA LEU A 382 27.70 19.99 11.47
C LEU A 382 28.93 19.57 12.28
N LYS A 383 29.99 19.15 11.60
CA LYS A 383 31.27 18.90 12.26
C LYS A 383 31.90 20.17 12.84
N ALA A 384 31.66 21.31 12.19
CA ALA A 384 32.18 22.62 12.60
C ALA A 384 31.33 23.32 13.68
N GLY A 385 30.11 22.86 13.94
CA GLY A 385 29.18 23.54 14.83
C GLY A 385 27.73 23.13 14.61
N GLU A 386 26.79 24.00 14.97
CA GLU A 386 25.36 23.77 14.80
C GLU A 386 24.73 24.97 14.10
N VAL A 387 23.83 24.70 13.15
CA VAL A 387 23.02 25.72 12.48
C VAL A 387 21.57 25.53 12.86
N ILE A 388 20.91 26.61 13.27
CA ILE A 388 19.47 26.65 13.52
C ILE A 388 18.84 27.48 12.41
N LEU A 389 17.90 26.87 11.68
CA LEU A 389 17.15 27.46 10.59
C LEU A 389 15.71 27.68 11.03
N THR A 390 15.33 28.95 11.21
CA THR A 390 13.94 29.36 11.49
C THR A 390 13.30 29.85 10.19
N PRO A 391 12.18 29.27 9.74
CA PRO A 391 11.55 29.65 8.48
C PRO A 391 11.03 31.09 8.56
N LEU A 392 11.27 31.87 7.50
CA LEU A 392 10.68 33.21 7.31
C LEU A 392 9.27 33.12 6.71
N ALA A 393 9.01 32.05 5.96
CA ALA A 393 7.72 31.73 5.37
C ALA A 393 7.55 30.22 5.22
N THR A 394 6.31 29.76 5.05
CA THR A 394 6.03 28.37 4.69
C THR A 394 6.41 28.13 3.23
N THR A 395 7.19 27.09 2.99
CA THR A 395 7.59 26.64 1.64
C THR A 395 6.39 26.08 0.87
N ASP A 396 6.41 26.18 -0.46
CA ASP A 396 5.33 25.67 -1.32
C ASP A 396 5.01 24.19 -1.08
N TYR A 397 6.03 23.37 -0.83
CA TYR A 397 5.89 21.95 -0.49
C TYR A 397 5.01 21.74 0.76
N LEU A 398 5.14 22.61 1.76
CA LEU A 398 4.39 22.55 3.01
C LEU A 398 3.03 23.26 2.93
N LEU A 399 2.71 23.95 1.84
CA LEU A 399 1.39 24.56 1.65
C LEU A 399 0.28 23.52 1.50
N THR A 400 0.59 22.26 1.21
CA THR A 400 -0.38 21.14 1.20
C THR A 400 -0.65 20.58 2.60
N SER A 401 -0.04 21.17 3.64
CA SER A 401 -0.06 20.70 5.02
C SER A 401 -0.41 21.82 6.01
N GLY A 402 -0.73 21.45 7.25
CA GLY A 402 -0.85 22.39 8.35
C GLY A 402 -1.78 23.57 8.05
N GLN A 403 -1.27 24.79 8.24
CA GLN A 403 -2.01 26.02 7.95
C GLN A 403 -2.26 26.20 6.44
N GLY A 404 -1.29 25.86 5.59
CA GLY A 404 -1.44 25.95 4.14
C GLY A 404 -2.55 25.03 3.60
N PHE A 405 -2.75 23.85 4.20
CA PHE A 405 -3.87 22.98 3.82
C PHE A 405 -5.22 23.63 4.17
N LYS A 406 -5.33 24.28 5.34
CA LYS A 406 -6.55 25.02 5.72
C LYS A 406 -6.83 26.18 4.76
N GLU A 407 -5.80 26.89 4.34
CA GLU A 407 -5.91 27.97 3.34
C GLU A 407 -6.34 27.43 1.99
N PHE A 408 -5.76 26.31 1.53
CA PHE A 408 -6.20 25.62 0.33
C PHE A 408 -7.67 25.21 0.42
N LEU A 409 -8.09 24.58 1.52
CA LEU A 409 -9.50 24.25 1.72
C LEU A 409 -10.38 25.51 1.70
N ALA A 410 -9.90 26.65 2.20
CA ALA A 410 -10.65 27.92 2.14
C ALA A 410 -10.82 28.46 0.72
N THR A 411 -9.92 28.15 -0.21
CA THR A 411 -10.07 28.51 -1.63
C THR A 411 -11.10 27.67 -2.38
N ILE A 412 -11.46 26.49 -1.85
CA ILE A 412 -12.47 25.61 -2.47
C ILE A 412 -13.87 26.19 -2.20
N PRO A 413 -14.73 26.34 -3.24
CA PRO A 413 -16.10 26.81 -3.08
C PRO A 413 -16.88 26.04 -1.99
N LYS A 414 -17.77 26.76 -1.28
CA LYS A 414 -18.63 26.14 -0.26
C LYS A 414 -19.80 25.35 -0.85
N ASP A 415 -20.18 25.65 -2.09
CA ASP A 415 -21.22 24.91 -2.81
C ASP A 415 -20.55 23.86 -3.70
N TYR A 416 -20.82 22.58 -3.43
CA TYR A 416 -20.27 21.47 -4.19
C TYR A 416 -20.74 21.47 -5.66
N LYS A 417 -21.91 22.06 -5.96
CA LYS A 417 -22.40 22.17 -7.34
C LYS A 417 -21.55 23.12 -8.19
N GLU A 418 -21.02 24.19 -7.58
CA GLU A 418 -20.09 25.10 -8.23
C GLU A 418 -18.77 24.41 -8.57
N ILE A 419 -18.31 23.51 -7.70
CA ILE A 419 -17.09 22.71 -7.91
C ILE A 419 -17.23 21.86 -9.17
N PHE A 420 -18.32 21.07 -9.30
CA PHE A 420 -18.59 20.24 -10.47
C PHE A 420 -18.81 21.04 -11.77
N LYS A 421 -19.34 22.27 -11.66
CA LYS A 421 -19.55 23.13 -12.83
C LYS A 421 -18.24 23.69 -13.41
N THR A 422 -17.24 23.91 -12.57
CA THR A 422 -16.02 24.65 -12.93
C THR A 422 -14.79 23.76 -13.10
N ASN A 423 -14.90 22.47 -12.82
CA ASN A 423 -13.78 21.52 -12.88
C ASN A 423 -14.17 20.25 -13.64
N PRO A 424 -13.19 19.54 -14.25
CA PRO A 424 -13.38 18.16 -14.68
C PRO A 424 -13.84 17.27 -13.53
N TYR A 425 -14.54 16.18 -13.84
CA TYR A 425 -15.18 15.31 -12.85
C TYR A 425 -14.23 14.84 -11.75
N GLU A 426 -13.07 14.29 -12.11
CA GLU A 426 -12.14 13.71 -11.15
C GLU A 426 -11.56 14.78 -10.22
N LYS A 427 -11.23 15.95 -10.78
CA LYS A 427 -10.79 17.11 -9.99
C LYS A 427 -11.89 17.60 -9.05
N ALA A 428 -13.12 17.65 -9.51
CA ALA A 428 -14.25 18.02 -8.66
C ALA A 428 -14.44 17.03 -7.51
N VAL A 429 -14.35 15.72 -7.76
CA VAL A 429 -14.45 14.69 -6.72
C VAL A 429 -13.35 14.83 -5.67
N VAL A 430 -12.08 15.06 -6.07
CA VAL A 430 -10.98 15.30 -5.11
C VAL A 430 -11.24 16.53 -4.25
N LEU A 431 -11.67 17.65 -4.84
CA LEU A 431 -11.95 18.88 -4.12
C LEU A 431 -13.13 18.71 -3.15
N VAL A 432 -14.18 18.01 -3.57
CA VAL A 432 -15.32 17.66 -2.73
C VAL A 432 -14.88 16.78 -1.56
N ALA A 433 -14.10 15.73 -1.82
CA ALA A 433 -13.57 14.83 -0.80
C ALA A 433 -12.72 15.58 0.23
N ALA A 434 -11.77 16.40 -0.21
CA ALA A 434 -10.89 17.15 0.69
C ALA A 434 -11.64 18.21 1.52
N LYS A 435 -12.69 18.82 0.96
CA LYS A 435 -13.44 19.92 1.60
C LYS A 435 -14.54 19.44 2.55
N PHE A 436 -15.23 18.36 2.20
CA PHE A 436 -16.45 17.92 2.88
C PHE A 436 -16.38 16.50 3.42
N GLY A 437 -15.41 15.69 2.99
CA GLY A 437 -15.22 14.33 3.46
C GLY A 437 -14.55 14.25 4.83
N GLU A 438 -14.85 13.18 5.54
CA GLU A 438 -14.16 12.81 6.77
C GLU A 438 -12.98 11.90 6.44
N GLY A 439 -11.77 12.27 6.84
CA GLY A 439 -10.59 11.45 6.59
C GLY A 439 -9.33 12.28 6.38
N GLY A 440 -8.41 11.73 5.60
CA GLY A 440 -7.09 12.31 5.37
C GLY A 440 -6.13 11.28 4.80
N PHE A 441 -4.83 11.48 5.02
CA PHE A 441 -3.84 10.49 4.63
C PHE A 441 -3.94 9.22 5.49
N ASN A 442 -4.11 8.07 4.84
CA ASN A 442 -4.15 6.77 5.51
C ASN A 442 -2.81 6.05 5.33
N GLU A 443 -2.03 5.95 6.41
CA GLU A 443 -0.68 5.36 6.41
C GLU A 443 -0.69 3.86 6.04
N GLU A 444 -1.80 3.13 6.23
CA GLU A 444 -1.86 1.68 5.95
C GLU A 444 -1.92 1.39 4.45
N ILE A 445 -2.66 2.21 3.70
CA ILE A 445 -2.85 2.06 2.26
C ILE A 445 -1.93 2.98 1.44
N GLY A 446 -1.33 4.01 2.05
CA GLY A 446 -0.44 4.95 1.36
C GLY A 446 -1.16 5.94 0.44
N GLU A 447 -2.46 6.17 0.66
CA GLU A 447 -3.30 7.03 -0.16
C GLU A 447 -4.10 7.98 0.75
N MET A 448 -4.54 9.11 0.18
CA MET A 448 -5.58 9.94 0.78
C MET A 448 -6.88 9.16 0.72
N GLN A 449 -7.57 9.03 1.85
CA GLN A 449 -8.86 8.36 1.93
C GLN A 449 -9.85 9.24 2.68
N TYR A 450 -10.96 9.53 2.00
CA TYR A 450 -12.04 10.33 2.55
C TYR A 450 -13.35 9.57 2.47
N ARG A 451 -14.17 9.77 3.49
CA ARG A 451 -15.47 9.17 3.68
C ARG A 451 -16.55 10.24 3.54
N LEU A 452 -17.58 9.96 2.76
CA LEU A 452 -18.82 10.73 2.71
C LEU A 452 -19.98 9.83 3.10
N SER A 453 -20.63 10.11 4.23
CA SER A 453 -21.80 9.37 4.68
C SER A 453 -23.07 9.96 4.09
N THR A 454 -24.02 9.11 3.68
CA THR A 454 -25.34 9.57 3.24
C THR A 454 -26.19 10.07 4.41
N GLN A 455 -25.78 9.79 5.65
CA GLN A 455 -26.42 10.29 6.86
C GLN A 455 -26.49 11.82 6.91
N ASP A 456 -25.43 12.52 6.48
CA ASP A 456 -25.34 13.98 6.51
C ASP A 456 -24.95 14.60 5.16
N ARG A 457 -24.51 13.78 4.18
CA ARG A 457 -24.03 14.25 2.86
C ARG A 457 -24.74 13.60 1.66
N TYR A 458 -25.96 13.08 1.83
CA TYR A 458 -26.72 12.44 0.74
C TYR A 458 -26.71 13.22 -0.59
N TRP A 459 -27.01 14.52 -0.57
CA TRP A 459 -27.10 15.33 -1.79
C TRP A 459 -25.76 15.50 -2.51
N MET A 460 -24.65 15.38 -1.77
CA MET A 460 -23.29 15.43 -2.31
C MET A 460 -22.91 14.08 -2.93
N VAL A 461 -23.22 12.99 -2.24
CA VAL A 461 -23.07 11.62 -2.75
C VAL A 461 -23.87 11.45 -4.05
N TYR A 462 -25.12 11.92 -4.08
CA TYR A 462 -25.94 11.92 -5.29
C TYR A 462 -25.30 12.70 -6.43
N GLU A 463 -24.74 13.89 -6.17
CA GLU A 463 -24.12 14.69 -7.23
C GLU A 463 -22.82 14.06 -7.77
N ILE A 464 -22.05 13.37 -6.91
CA ILE A 464 -20.88 12.58 -7.34
C ILE A 464 -21.31 11.49 -8.32
N VAL A 465 -22.37 10.73 -8.02
CA VAL A 465 -22.88 9.70 -8.94
C VAL A 465 -23.43 10.36 -10.21
N ARG A 466 -24.33 11.33 -10.07
CA ARG A 466 -25.06 11.94 -11.19
C ARG A 466 -24.17 12.69 -12.18
N SER A 467 -23.07 13.29 -11.70
CA SER A 467 -22.13 14.03 -12.54
C SER A 467 -21.10 13.14 -13.23
N HIS A 468 -21.10 11.84 -12.94
CA HIS A 468 -20.11 10.92 -13.51
C HIS A 468 -20.27 10.79 -15.04
N PRO A 469 -19.18 10.76 -15.84
CA PRO A 469 -19.25 10.64 -17.30
C PRO A 469 -20.02 9.41 -17.81
N ASN A 470 -20.00 8.31 -17.04
CA ASN A 470 -20.74 7.08 -17.33
C ASN A 470 -22.25 7.14 -16.99
N ILE A 471 -22.75 8.28 -16.50
CA ILE A 471 -24.18 8.51 -16.22
C ILE A 471 -24.77 9.45 -17.27
N LYS A 472 -25.84 9.00 -17.94
CA LYS A 472 -26.67 9.82 -18.84
C LYS A 472 -27.87 10.35 -18.09
N ARG A 473 -28.20 11.61 -18.33
CA ARG A 473 -29.34 12.31 -17.71
C ARG A 473 -30.43 12.50 -18.75
N ASP A 474 -31.48 11.69 -18.66
CA ASP A 474 -32.65 11.82 -19.53
C ASP A 474 -33.64 12.85 -18.96
N LYS A 475 -33.72 12.94 -17.63
CA LYS A 475 -34.48 13.95 -16.87
C LYS A 475 -33.67 14.45 -15.67
N GLU A 476 -34.21 15.39 -14.92
CA GLU A 476 -33.53 15.95 -13.74
C GLU A 476 -33.21 14.89 -12.66
N SER A 477 -34.14 13.96 -12.45
CA SER A 477 -34.11 12.95 -11.40
C SER A 477 -34.16 11.51 -11.95
N SER A 478 -33.82 11.29 -13.22
CA SER A 478 -33.72 9.94 -13.79
C SER A 478 -32.88 9.92 -15.06
N GLY A 479 -32.37 8.75 -15.41
CA GLY A 479 -31.67 8.54 -16.67
C GLY A 479 -31.15 7.12 -16.83
N SER A 480 -30.11 6.98 -17.65
CA SER A 480 -29.51 5.70 -18.03
C SER A 480 -28.00 5.71 -17.81
N PHE A 481 -27.36 4.56 -17.95
CA PHE A 481 -25.91 4.43 -17.88
C PHE A 481 -25.33 4.42 -19.31
N VAL A 482 -24.09 4.85 -19.47
CA VAL A 482 -23.40 4.79 -20.78
C VAL A 482 -23.18 3.34 -21.20
N THR A 483 -22.76 2.50 -20.26
CA THR A 483 -22.57 1.05 -20.46
C THR A 483 -23.86 0.31 -20.07
N SER A 484 -24.34 -0.56 -20.96
CA SER A 484 -25.66 -1.20 -20.82
C SER A 484 -25.59 -2.68 -20.43
N TYR A 485 -24.43 -3.22 -20.04
CA TYR A 485 -24.27 -4.62 -19.61
C TYR A 485 -23.22 -4.74 -18.51
N GLY A 486 -23.44 -5.66 -17.56
CA GLY A 486 -22.40 -6.09 -16.63
C GLY A 486 -22.82 -7.29 -15.78
N SER A 487 -21.87 -7.86 -15.04
CA SER A 487 -22.08 -8.92 -14.05
C SER A 487 -21.98 -8.39 -12.61
N ALA A 488 -22.73 -9.00 -11.68
CA ALA A 488 -22.63 -8.82 -10.23
C ALA A 488 -21.73 -9.90 -9.61
N SER A 489 -21.39 -9.76 -8.33
CA SER A 489 -20.48 -10.69 -7.62
C SER A 489 -21.05 -12.09 -7.41
N ASP A 490 -22.37 -12.23 -7.39
CA ASP A 490 -23.07 -13.52 -7.30
C ASP A 490 -23.16 -14.25 -8.65
N GLY A 491 -22.56 -13.70 -9.71
CA GLY A 491 -22.58 -14.26 -11.06
C GLY A 491 -23.88 -13.97 -11.81
N THR A 492 -24.75 -13.09 -11.32
CA THR A 492 -25.89 -12.59 -12.10
C THR A 492 -25.43 -11.52 -13.10
N CYS A 493 -26.10 -11.42 -14.24
CA CYS A 493 -25.79 -10.42 -15.26
C CYS A 493 -27.04 -9.63 -15.62
N PHE A 494 -26.89 -8.31 -15.72
CA PHE A 494 -27.96 -7.38 -16.04
C PHE A 494 -27.57 -6.52 -17.24
N ASN A 495 -28.58 -6.06 -17.97
CA ASN A 495 -28.46 -5.09 -19.03
C ASN A 495 -29.46 -3.93 -18.89
N ASP A 496 -29.34 -2.92 -19.76
CA ASP A 496 -30.24 -1.76 -19.84
C ASP A 496 -30.41 -1.03 -18.48
N PHE A 497 -29.29 -0.65 -17.87
CA PHE A 497 -29.30 0.01 -16.57
C PHE A 497 -29.93 1.41 -16.62
N GLN A 498 -30.81 1.68 -15.66
CA GLN A 498 -31.46 2.96 -15.45
C GLN A 498 -31.36 3.40 -13.99
N TRP A 499 -31.37 4.71 -13.75
CA TRP A 499 -31.37 5.28 -12.42
C TRP A 499 -32.52 6.26 -12.24
N ARG A 500 -33.01 6.39 -11.01
CA ARG A 500 -33.98 7.42 -10.63
C ARG A 500 -33.80 7.88 -9.19
N GLN A 501 -34.15 9.12 -8.92
CA GLN A 501 -33.98 9.78 -7.63
C GLN A 501 -35.29 10.39 -7.13
N PRO A 502 -36.23 9.61 -6.55
CA PRO A 502 -37.36 10.17 -5.84
C PRO A 502 -36.95 10.63 -4.44
N LYS A 503 -37.32 11.85 -4.02
CA LYS A 503 -37.41 12.26 -2.59
C LYS A 503 -36.32 11.70 -1.65
N GLY A 504 -35.05 12.09 -1.83
CA GLY A 504 -33.96 11.66 -0.95
C GLY A 504 -33.53 10.20 -1.10
N GLN A 505 -33.98 9.47 -2.13
CA GLN A 505 -33.58 8.09 -2.38
C GLN A 505 -32.99 7.94 -3.78
N PHE A 506 -31.99 7.07 -3.96
CA PHE A 506 -31.38 6.77 -5.25
C PHE A 506 -31.55 5.29 -5.59
N TYR A 507 -32.29 5.02 -6.67
CA TYR A 507 -32.56 3.66 -7.16
C TYR A 507 -31.79 3.39 -8.45
N VAL A 508 -31.31 2.15 -8.58
CA VAL A 508 -30.79 1.60 -9.83
C VAL A 508 -31.65 0.42 -10.24
N SER A 509 -31.91 0.30 -11.53
CA SER A 509 -32.63 -0.83 -12.09
C SER A 509 -31.91 -1.42 -13.30
N GLY A 510 -32.06 -2.72 -13.52
CA GLY A 510 -31.49 -3.45 -14.65
C GLY A 510 -32.39 -4.60 -15.08
N VAL A 511 -32.23 -5.08 -16.30
CA VAL A 511 -32.96 -6.23 -16.85
C VAL A 511 -32.04 -7.45 -16.83
N TYR A 512 -32.48 -8.54 -16.19
CA TYR A 512 -31.67 -9.76 -16.13
C TYR A 512 -31.38 -10.29 -17.53
N ALA A 513 -30.11 -10.57 -17.84
CA ALA A 513 -29.66 -10.97 -19.17
C ALA A 513 -29.05 -12.38 -19.22
N GLY A 514 -28.70 -12.96 -18.05
CA GLY A 514 -27.89 -14.18 -17.97
C GLY A 514 -26.46 -13.95 -18.48
N CYS A 515 -25.45 -14.55 -17.84
CA CYS A 515 -24.05 -14.31 -18.24
C CYS A 515 -23.64 -15.06 -19.51
N ASN A 516 -24.38 -16.10 -19.90
CA ASN A 516 -24.12 -16.94 -21.08
C ASN A 516 -25.25 -16.91 -22.12
N GLY A 517 -26.11 -15.89 -22.12
CA GLY A 517 -27.18 -15.74 -23.12
C GLY A 517 -28.37 -16.71 -22.98
N GLU A 518 -28.50 -17.39 -21.84
CA GLU A 518 -29.66 -18.22 -21.52
C GLU A 518 -30.81 -17.33 -20.99
N SER A 519 -31.66 -16.79 -21.88
CA SER A 519 -32.92 -16.13 -21.46
C SER A 519 -34.12 -16.84 -22.08
N GLY A 520 -34.73 -17.76 -21.33
CA GLY A 520 -35.95 -18.49 -21.74
C GLY A 520 -37.28 -17.79 -21.41
N GLU A 521 -37.27 -16.74 -20.59
CA GLU A 521 -38.45 -15.93 -20.26
C GLU A 521 -38.15 -14.45 -20.44
N THR A 522 -39.15 -13.64 -20.80
CA THR A 522 -39.06 -12.17 -20.84
C THR A 522 -38.56 -11.67 -19.47
N PRO A 523 -37.32 -11.20 -19.37
CA PRO A 523 -36.74 -10.89 -18.08
C PRO A 523 -37.43 -9.66 -17.48
N LYS A 524 -37.77 -9.73 -16.19
CA LYS A 524 -38.32 -8.58 -15.46
C LYS A 524 -37.18 -7.63 -15.11
N ARG A 525 -37.47 -6.33 -15.17
CA ARG A 525 -36.58 -5.30 -14.65
C ARG A 525 -36.59 -5.37 -13.12
N GLU A 526 -35.41 -5.56 -12.54
CA GLU A 526 -35.18 -5.50 -11.10
C GLU A 526 -34.75 -4.09 -10.73
N GLU A 527 -35.20 -3.60 -9.58
CA GLU A 527 -34.89 -2.26 -9.08
C GLU A 527 -34.54 -2.33 -7.59
N GLU A 528 -33.45 -1.67 -7.22
CA GLU A 528 -32.95 -1.65 -5.84
C GLU A 528 -32.67 -0.21 -5.39
N LEU A 529 -32.89 0.03 -4.10
CA LEU A 529 -32.48 1.25 -3.41
C LEU A 529 -30.99 1.14 -3.06
N CYS A 530 -30.16 2.00 -3.64
CA CYS A 530 -28.71 1.94 -3.44
C CYS A 530 -28.21 2.83 -2.32
N PHE A 531 -28.89 3.94 -2.08
CA PHE A 531 -28.65 4.78 -0.93
C PHE A 531 -29.79 5.79 -0.74
N GLU A 532 -29.96 6.25 0.49
CA GLU A 532 -30.96 7.25 0.86
C GLU A 532 -30.45 8.29 1.86
N GLU A 533 -31.18 9.40 1.95
CA GLU A 533 -30.96 10.48 2.90
C GLU A 533 -31.17 9.97 4.33
N LEU A 534 -30.24 10.30 5.22
CA LEU A 534 -30.17 9.73 6.57
C LEU A 534 -29.85 8.22 6.61
N GLY A 535 -29.47 7.61 5.48
CA GLY A 535 -29.12 6.19 5.37
C GLY A 535 -27.75 5.84 5.97
N PRO A 536 -27.43 4.54 6.11
CA PRO A 536 -26.15 4.07 6.65
C PRO A 536 -25.02 4.06 5.61
N ASP A 537 -25.34 4.23 4.33
CA ASP A 537 -24.39 4.07 3.23
C ASP A 537 -23.29 5.11 3.26
N THR A 538 -22.17 4.76 2.63
CA THR A 538 -20.98 5.58 2.63
C THR A 538 -20.23 5.42 1.32
N ILE A 539 -19.74 6.52 0.78
CA ILE A 539 -18.76 6.52 -0.30
C ILE A 539 -17.36 6.77 0.28
N TYR A 540 -16.41 5.91 -0.11
CA TYR A 540 -14.98 6.11 0.08
C TYR A 540 -14.37 6.64 -1.21
N ILE A 541 -13.60 7.71 -1.09
CA ILE A 541 -12.86 8.33 -2.20
C ILE A 541 -11.38 8.23 -1.83
N THR A 542 -10.62 7.54 -2.68
CA THR A 542 -9.21 7.27 -2.45
C THR A 542 -8.36 7.80 -3.60
N PHE A 543 -7.24 8.48 -3.31
CA PHE A 543 -6.32 8.99 -4.33
C PHE A 543 -4.89 9.20 -3.80
N PRO A 544 -3.86 9.20 -4.66
CA PRO A 544 -2.49 9.49 -4.25
C PRO A 544 -2.34 10.92 -3.68
N ALA A 545 -1.48 11.11 -2.67
CA ALA A 545 -1.22 12.43 -2.09
C ALA A 545 -0.77 13.48 -3.13
N SER A 546 0.03 13.06 -4.12
CA SER A 546 0.48 13.90 -5.24
C SER A 546 -0.66 14.48 -6.06
N ASP A 547 -1.83 13.84 -6.04
CA ASP A 547 -2.96 14.16 -6.90
C ASP A 547 -3.91 15.17 -6.23
N LEU A 548 -3.69 15.51 -4.95
CA LEU A 548 -4.51 16.48 -4.19
C LEU A 548 -4.62 17.85 -4.88
N ARG A 549 -3.58 18.27 -5.60
CA ARG A 549 -3.54 19.53 -6.37
C ARG A 549 -3.37 19.33 -7.88
N SER A 550 -3.47 18.09 -8.35
CA SER A 550 -3.31 17.78 -9.78
C SER A 550 -4.51 18.31 -10.57
N ASP A 551 -4.26 18.75 -11.81
CA ASP A 551 -5.32 19.07 -12.76
C ASP A 551 -6.03 17.83 -13.31
N LYS A 552 -5.36 16.66 -13.24
CA LYS A 552 -5.87 15.37 -13.69
C LYS A 552 -5.58 14.32 -12.62
N PRO A 553 -6.29 14.36 -11.47
CA PRO A 553 -6.05 13.42 -10.40
C PRO A 553 -6.53 12.02 -10.78
N ARG A 554 -5.84 10.99 -10.28
CA ARG A 554 -6.31 9.61 -10.33
C ARG A 554 -7.10 9.32 -9.07
N ILE A 555 -8.34 8.90 -9.23
CA ILE A 555 -9.25 8.61 -8.12
C ILE A 555 -9.76 7.19 -8.19
N ASP A 556 -10.09 6.64 -7.03
CA ASP A 556 -10.83 5.41 -6.84
C ASP A 556 -12.03 5.73 -5.93
N ILE A 557 -13.22 5.28 -6.30
CA ILE A 557 -14.45 5.55 -5.56
C ILE A 557 -15.13 4.21 -5.25
N GLU A 558 -15.50 3.99 -3.99
CA GLU A 558 -16.23 2.79 -3.55
C GLU A 558 -17.45 3.21 -2.72
N LEU A 559 -18.65 2.88 -3.20
CA LEU A 559 -19.87 2.89 -2.41
C LEU A 559 -19.94 1.58 -1.60
N GLN A 560 -19.99 1.68 -0.27
CA GLN A 560 -20.25 0.52 0.60
C GLN A 560 -21.72 0.13 0.53
N ASN A 561 -22.08 -0.60 -0.51
CA ASN A 561 -23.37 -1.26 -0.67
C ASN A 561 -23.14 -2.63 -1.33
N GLU A 562 -23.63 -3.69 -0.70
CA GLU A 562 -23.44 -5.07 -1.15
C GLU A 562 -24.64 -5.62 -1.97
N SER A 563 -25.67 -4.83 -2.25
CA SER A 563 -26.83 -5.27 -3.03
C SER A 563 -26.46 -5.52 -4.51
N SER A 564 -27.09 -6.50 -5.14
CA SER A 564 -26.65 -7.02 -6.44
C SER A 564 -26.72 -5.97 -7.55
N VAL A 565 -27.83 -5.25 -7.67
CA VAL A 565 -28.04 -4.22 -8.70
C VAL A 565 -27.30 -2.92 -8.37
N CYS A 566 -27.04 -2.64 -7.09
CA CYS A 566 -26.29 -1.43 -6.70
C CYS A 566 -24.77 -1.58 -6.80
N GLN A 567 -24.23 -2.80 -6.76
CA GLN A 567 -22.82 -3.07 -7.05
C GLN A 567 -22.38 -2.53 -8.43
N TYR A 568 -23.31 -2.34 -9.36
CA TYR A 568 -23.02 -1.74 -10.67
C TYR A 568 -22.59 -0.27 -10.60
N ILE A 569 -22.95 0.45 -9.55
CA ILE A 569 -22.39 1.78 -9.31
C ILE A 569 -20.86 1.67 -9.15
N ASN A 570 -20.37 0.71 -8.35
CA ASN A 570 -18.94 0.51 -8.17
C ASN A 570 -18.24 -0.02 -9.43
N ARG A 571 -18.90 -0.91 -10.19
CA ARG A 571 -18.29 -1.57 -11.36
C ARG A 571 -18.33 -0.71 -12.63
N LEU A 572 -19.49 -0.14 -12.96
CA LEU A 572 -19.72 0.52 -14.25
C LEU A 572 -19.60 2.04 -14.16
N VAL A 573 -19.96 2.64 -13.02
CA VAL A 573 -19.80 4.08 -12.82
C VAL A 573 -18.38 4.34 -12.36
N PHE A 574 -18.04 3.91 -11.15
CA PHE A 574 -16.77 4.28 -10.53
C PHE A 574 -15.55 3.48 -11.01
N ASP A 575 -15.76 2.32 -11.62
CA ASP A 575 -14.67 1.42 -12.05
C ASP A 575 -13.65 1.16 -10.91
N SER A 576 -14.21 0.81 -9.74
CA SER A 576 -13.47 0.71 -8.48
C SER A 576 -12.41 -0.40 -8.52
N LYS A 577 -11.20 -0.10 -8.00
CA LYS A 577 -10.05 -1.02 -7.92
C LYS A 577 -10.43 -2.37 -7.30
N LYS A 578 -11.33 -2.40 -6.31
CA LYS A 578 -11.78 -3.63 -5.62
C LYS A 578 -12.45 -4.62 -6.57
N TYR A 579 -13.13 -4.12 -7.61
CA TYR A 579 -13.93 -4.94 -8.52
C TYR A 579 -13.24 -5.21 -9.86
N LYS A 580 -12.06 -4.60 -10.12
CA LYS A 580 -11.25 -4.81 -11.33
C LYS A 580 -10.66 -6.23 -11.48
N GLY A 581 -10.68 -7.04 -10.42
CA GLY A 581 -10.15 -8.41 -10.42
C GLY A 581 -11.17 -9.50 -10.76
N GLU A 582 -12.46 -9.19 -10.81
CA GLU A 582 -13.54 -10.17 -11.06
C GLU A 582 -14.05 -10.14 -12.50
N SER A 583 -13.63 -9.16 -13.30
CA SER A 583 -13.97 -9.00 -14.73
C SER A 583 -12.90 -9.56 -15.68
N GLY A 584 -11.92 -10.32 -15.20
CA GLY A 584 -10.88 -10.98 -16.01
C GLY A 584 -11.37 -12.21 -16.77
N GLY A 585 -12.57 -12.14 -17.34
CA GLY A 585 -13.15 -13.11 -18.26
C GLY A 585 -13.36 -12.48 -19.63
N GLU A 586 -12.29 -11.96 -20.23
CA GLU A 586 -12.10 -11.90 -21.68
C GLU A 586 -10.80 -12.60 -22.04
#